data_AF-A0A534MJH9-F1
#
_entry.id   AF-A0A534MJH9-F1
#
_cell.length_a   1.000
_cell.length_b   1.000
_cell.length_c   1.000
_cell.angle_alpha   90.00
_cell.angle_beta   90.00
_cell.angle_gamma   90.00
#
_symmetry.space_group_name_H-M   'P 1'
#
loop_
_entity.id
_entity.type
_entity.pdbx_description
1 polymer ?
#
loop_
_entity_poly.entity_id
_entity_poly.type
_entity_poly.pdbx_seq_one_letter_code
_entity_poly.pdbx_strand_id
1 'polypeptide(L)'
;MRDADGFIVAALDVGGLAAAKELGLKPRIEFGVVPAAVEAAERGVNVLLLAPEERAIEAVQAIEAANARLEDKILYESVALS
;
A
#
# COMPACT_ATOMS: atom_id res chain seq x y z
N MET A 1 2.34 -13.23 10.19
CA MET A 1 2.53 -11.78 10.12
C MET A 1 3.04 -11.24 11.45
N ARG A 2 4.37 -11.24 11.64
CA ARG A 2 5.04 -10.47 12.70
C ARG A 2 5.75 -9.23 12.12
N ASP A 3 5.61 -9.00 10.82
CA ASP A 3 6.49 -8.12 10.04
C ASP A 3 5.90 -6.74 9.71
N ALA A 4 4.71 -6.41 10.24
CA ALA A 4 4.17 -5.05 10.10
C ALA A 4 4.87 -4.02 10.99
N ASP A 5 5.75 -4.44 11.90
CA ASP A 5 6.45 -3.59 12.88
C ASP A 5 7.38 -2.53 12.26
N GLY A 6 7.51 -2.48 10.93
CA GLY A 6 8.20 -1.42 10.19
C GLY A 6 7.36 -0.75 9.11
N PHE A 7 6.08 -1.11 8.95
CA PHE A 7 5.23 -0.65 7.85
C PHE A 7 4.11 0.27 8.33
N ILE A 8 3.88 1.35 7.59
CA ILE A 8 2.63 2.10 7.68
C ILE A 8 1.56 1.33 6.91
N VAL A 9 0.51 0.91 7.60
CA VAL A 9 -0.61 0.20 6.98
C VAL A 9 -1.54 1.19 6.31
N ALA A 10 -1.82 0.95 5.04
CA ALA A 10 -2.74 1.68 4.20
C ALA A 10 -3.84 0.72 3.72
N ALA A 11 -5.10 1.12 3.78
CA ALA A 11 -6.22 0.23 3.45
C ALA A 11 -7.15 0.92 2.45
N LEU A 12 -7.18 0.39 1.22
CA LEU A 12 -8.01 0.89 0.13
C LEU A 12 -9.41 0.28 0.19
N ASP A 13 -10.41 1.16 0.22
CA ASP A 13 -11.83 0.81 0.22
C ASP A 13 -12.23 -0.17 1.34
N VAL A 14 -13.47 -0.67 1.28
CA VAL A 14 -14.01 -1.58 2.29
C VAL A 14 -13.26 -2.92 2.30
N GLY A 15 -12.83 -3.42 1.14
CA GLY A 15 -12.08 -4.68 1.04
C GLY A 15 -10.72 -4.62 1.75
N GLY A 16 -9.98 -3.53 1.59
CA GLY A 16 -8.71 -3.32 2.32
C GLY A 16 -8.91 -3.20 3.83
N LEU A 17 -9.98 -2.51 4.26
CA LEU A 17 -10.32 -2.40 5.69
C LEU A 17 -10.73 -3.75 6.30
N ALA A 18 -11.48 -4.56 5.56
CA ALA A 18 -11.86 -5.91 5.97
C ALA A 18 -10.62 -6.80 6.15
N ALA A 19 -9.73 -6.82 5.16
CA ALA A 19 -8.47 -7.54 5.24
C ALA A 19 -7.61 -7.05 6.44
N ALA A 20 -7.51 -5.73 6.65
CA ALA A 20 -6.76 -5.18 7.77
C ALA A 20 -7.30 -5.69 9.11
N LYS A 21 -8.62 -5.74 9.27
CA LYS A 21 -9.29 -6.24 10.47
C LYS A 21 -9.02 -7.72 10.69
N GLU A 22 -9.13 -8.56 9.65
CA GLU A 22 -8.87 -10.00 9.73
C GLU A 22 -7.41 -10.29 10.12
N LEU A 23 -6.50 -9.47 9.63
CA LEU A 23 -5.06 -9.58 9.91
C LEU A 23 -4.65 -8.92 11.23
N GLY A 24 -5.58 -8.33 11.99
CA GLY A 24 -5.29 -7.62 13.25
C GLY A 24 -4.45 -6.35 13.07
N LEU A 25 -4.46 -5.77 11.87
CA LEU A 25 -3.73 -4.55 11.53
C LEU A 25 -4.59 -3.31 11.75
N LYS A 26 -3.93 -2.18 12.06
CA LYS A 26 -4.57 -0.88 12.20
C LYS A 26 -4.11 0.06 11.08
N PRO A 27 -4.95 0.30 10.06
CA PRO A 27 -4.66 1.27 9.02
C PRO A 27 -4.41 2.66 9.62
N ARG A 28 -3.46 3.39 9.04
CA ARG A 28 -3.19 4.81 9.34
C ARG A 28 -3.51 5.71 8.15
N ILE A 29 -3.72 5.12 6.98
CA ILE A 29 -4.14 5.78 5.75
C ILE A 29 -5.40 5.06 5.26
N GLU A 30 -6.53 5.75 5.33
CA GLU A 30 -7.87 5.19 5.00
C GLU A 30 -8.56 5.95 3.86
N PHE A 31 -8.09 7.15 3.53
CA PHE A 31 -8.63 8.00 2.46
C PHE A 31 -7.52 8.47 1.53
N GLY A 32 -7.80 8.61 0.23
CA GLY A 32 -6.78 8.98 -0.76
C GLY A 32 -5.59 8.02 -0.75
N VAL A 33 -5.87 6.73 -0.52
CA VAL A 33 -4.92 5.74 -0.04
C VAL A 33 -3.76 5.54 -1.01
N VAL A 34 -4.04 5.41 -2.30
CA VAL A 34 -3.01 5.18 -3.32
C VAL A 34 -2.05 6.38 -3.43
N PRO A 35 -2.52 7.65 -3.63
CA PRO A 35 -1.64 8.81 -3.59
C PRO A 35 -0.82 8.94 -2.30
N ALA A 36 -1.44 8.73 -1.14
CA ALA A 36 -0.75 8.85 0.15
C ALA A 36 0.29 7.75 0.38
N ALA A 37 0.01 6.52 -0.07
CA ALA A 37 0.96 5.41 -0.01
C ALA A 37 2.19 5.66 -0.88
N VAL A 38 1.99 6.16 -2.11
CA VAL A 38 3.09 6.53 -3.01
C VAL A 38 3.90 7.66 -2.40
N GLU A 39 3.26 8.72 -1.91
CA GLU A 39 3.95 9.86 -1.28
C GLU A 39 4.82 9.43 -0.08
N ALA A 40 4.31 8.51 0.74
CA ALA A 40 5.04 7.96 1.88
C ALA A 40 6.24 7.11 1.41
N ALA A 41 6.06 6.27 0.38
CA ALA A 41 7.14 5.47 -0.19
C ALA A 41 8.25 6.34 -0.80
N GLU A 42 7.91 7.43 -1.49
CA GLU A 42 8.88 8.43 -1.99
C GLU A 42 9.74 9.04 -0.87
N ARG A 43 9.23 9.07 0.36
CA ARG A 43 9.94 9.59 1.56
C ARG A 43 10.70 8.50 2.31
N GLY A 44 10.80 7.30 1.74
CA GLY A 44 11.48 6.17 2.38
C GLY A 44 10.68 5.49 3.48
N VAL A 45 9.36 5.72 3.54
CA VAL A 45 8.48 5.01 4.49
C VAL A 45 8.04 3.70 3.85
N ASN A 46 8.23 2.59 4.56
CA ASN A 46 7.70 1.30 4.14
C ASN A 46 6.18 1.29 4.30
N VAL A 47 5.45 1.00 3.22
CA VAL A 47 3.98 1.00 3.22
C VAL A 47 3.47 -0.41 2.91
N LEU A 48 2.56 -0.90 3.74
CA LEU A 48 1.78 -2.10 3.45
C LEU A 48 0.41 -1.63 2.97
N LEU A 49 0.16 -1.76 1.67
CA LEU A 49 -1.12 -1.42 1.07
C LEU A 49 -2.01 -2.66 0.95
N LEU A 50 -3.13 -2.64 1.66
CA LEU A 50 -4.19 -3.63 1.54
C LEU A 50 -5.26 -3.09 0.59
N ALA A 51 -5.54 -3.83 -0.48
CA ALA A 51 -6.50 -3.44 -1.51
C ALA A 51 -7.28 -4.66 -2.03
N PRO A 52 -8.51 -4.47 -2.53
CA PRO A 52 -9.19 -5.47 -3.36
C PRO A 52 -8.33 -5.83 -4.57
N GLU A 53 -8.36 -7.10 -4.99
CA GLU A 53 -7.54 -7.61 -6.10
C GLU A 53 -7.77 -6.81 -7.38
N GLU A 54 -9.03 -6.52 -7.69
CA GLU A 54 -9.44 -5.75 -8.86
C GLU A 54 -8.97 -4.29 -8.83
N ARG A 55 -8.63 -3.76 -7.65
CA ARG A 55 -8.11 -2.41 -7.45
C ARG A 55 -6.58 -2.37 -7.28
N ALA A 56 -5.92 -3.51 -7.07
CA ALA A 56 -4.47 -3.57 -6.86
C ALA A 56 -3.68 -2.99 -8.04
N ILE A 57 -4.20 -3.13 -9.26
CA ILE A 57 -3.58 -2.57 -10.47
C ILE A 57 -3.44 -1.04 -10.42
N GLU A 58 -4.35 -0.33 -9.74
CA GLU A 58 -4.30 1.13 -9.63
C GLU A 58 -3.10 1.58 -8.79
N ALA A 59 -2.78 0.83 -7.73
CA ALA A 59 -1.61 1.09 -6.92
C ALA A 59 -0.32 0.88 -7.72
N VAL A 60 -0.25 -0.21 -8.48
CA VAL A 60 0.89 -0.51 -9.36
C VAL A 60 1.08 0.60 -10.38
N GLN A 61 0.01 1.01 -11.07
CA GLN A 61 0.08 2.10 -12.05
C GLN A 61 0.54 3.43 -11.43
N ALA A 62 0.09 3.75 -10.21
CA ALA A 62 0.51 4.94 -9.50
C ALA A 62 2.00 4.90 -9.11
N ILE A 63 2.48 3.73 -8.65
CA ILE A 63 3.91 3.50 -8.35
C ILE A 63 4.74 3.62 -9.62
N GLU A 64 4.33 3.01 -10.74
CA GLU A 64 5.04 3.09 -12.02
C GLU A 64 5.09 4.52 -12.55
N ALA A 65 3.99 5.27 -12.46
CA ALA A 65 3.96 6.70 -12.80
C ALA A 65 4.89 7.53 -11.90
N ALA A 66 5.08 7.14 -10.65
CA ALA A 66 6.08 7.72 -9.75
C ALA A 66 7.50 7.35 -10.15
N ASN A 67 7.74 6.08 -10.40
CA ASN A 67 9.03 5.58 -10.83
C ASN A 67 9.49 6.20 -12.15
N ALA A 68 8.59 6.56 -13.07
CA ALA A 68 8.96 7.23 -14.32
C ALA A 68 9.68 8.58 -14.11
N ARG A 69 9.44 9.28 -12.99
CA ARG A 69 10.01 10.60 -12.68
C ARG A 69 11.11 10.59 -11.61
N LEU A 70 11.24 9.51 -10.84
CA LEU A 70 12.20 9.42 -9.73
C LEU A 70 13.57 8.90 -10.19
N GLU A 71 14.65 9.44 -9.62
CA GLU A 71 15.99 8.88 -9.79
C GLU A 71 16.10 7.54 -9.05
N ASP A 72 15.77 7.55 -7.76
CA ASP A 72 15.64 6.34 -6.92
C ASP A 72 14.23 5.77 -7.01
N LYS A 73 14.09 4.55 -7.52
CA LYS A 73 12.78 3.91 -7.71
C LYS A 73 12.20 3.41 -6.39
N ILE A 74 10.89 3.56 -6.23
CA ILE A 74 10.11 2.84 -5.23
C ILE A 74 10.10 1.36 -5.61
N LEU A 75 10.68 0.53 -4.74
CA LEU A 75 10.59 -0.92 -4.84
C LEU A 75 9.24 -1.38 -4.28
N TYR A 76 8.60 -2.33 -4.96
CA TYR A 76 7.33 -2.90 -4.50
C TYR A 76 7.22 -4.38 -4.85
N GLU A 77 6.42 -5.09 -4.07
CA GLU A 77 6.01 -6.47 -4.29
C GLU A 77 4.50 -6.57 -4.05
N SER A 78 3.81 -7.42 -4.79
CA SER A 78 2.40 -7.74 -4.57
C SER A 78 2.24 -9.22 -4.19
N VAL A 79 1.41 -9.46 -3.17
CA VAL A 79 1.11 -10.81 -2.67
C VAL A 79 -0.39 -10.95 -2.54
N ALA A 80 -0.94 -12.04 -3.07
CA ALA A 80 -2.34 -12.39 -2.88
C ALA A 80 -2.55 -13.03 -1.50
N LEU A 81 -3.60 -12.61 -0.79
CA LEU A 81 -4.00 -13.21 0.49
C LEU A 81 -4.97 -14.36 0.18
N SER A 82 -4.55 -15.60 0.46
CA SER A 82 -5.33 -16.83 0.27
C SER A 82 -6.11 -17.26 1.50
#